data_AF-E1JSF8-F1
#
_entry.id   AF-E1JSF8-F1
#
_cell.length_a   1.000
_cell.length_b   1.000
_cell.length_c   1.000
_cell.angle_alpha   90.00
_cell.angle_beta   90.00
_cell.angle_gamma   90.00
#
_symmetry.space_group_name_H-M   'P 1'
#
loop_
_entity.id
_entity.type
_entity.pdbx_description
1 polymer ?
#
loop_
_entity_poly.entity_id
_entity_poly.type
_entity_poly.pdbx_seq_one_letter_code
_entity_poly.pdbx_strand_id
1 'polypeptide(L)'
;MDDAVAAPPGEREARFDVCLERLEELKAIKARREVLEERVFLEFLKANRSRIDEFPLLETEQQGLMDMLLRRTEGLHPGHEYIKEHFSAYLIELNHYGKAKAVGDASAKQKLARRLERKETVVVKCLQGAVYASCLIKDNFSDAIIRHFGEASLAKIDEITSTLVFDELYWRAYIERFIKEEVRGAYDDILAERRYRISREGQLLIIAFPFDAVLQKLKGTTKAISKTRVQTAFDEAAASTEGRSHLETALSVLARAEIPQWAKRPDRDEAAFAAQVAAVDAVTARYGAAAGSGEAEADDDAQELRAEQIVALCVGAAASMRVVREDFTRALRDFSPKEAAWIVQMAGSFDAPRLGLVLEHIMEFDFAYLLREKGEADAGRIQIKTARTRRAPKETVEGLVDAGFNKVRRKQFFEDDGDAPEFFLFRPRNAAEMQERLRLLQIEPDLTRTLVGLWEMASHKVDLYVCINLAALGKVAANLSARITEILGRYGITPPGAAEPAKANRDA
;
A
#
# COMPACT_ATOMS: atom_id res chain seq x y z
N MET A 1 -2.55 29.69 8.24
CA MET A 1 -3.29 30.36 7.17
C MET A 1 -4.75 30.37 7.60
N ASP A 2 -5.27 31.60 7.72
CA ASP A 2 -6.59 32.14 8.08
C ASP A 2 -7.67 31.24 8.70
N ASP A 3 -8.03 31.65 9.93
CA ASP A 3 -9.39 31.70 10.46
C ASP A 3 -10.26 30.43 10.39
N ALA A 4 -10.52 29.86 11.57
CA ALA A 4 -11.84 29.31 11.85
C ALA A 4 -12.87 30.45 11.92
N VAL A 5 -13.01 31.24 10.85
CA VAL A 5 -14.16 32.13 10.68
C VAL A 5 -15.31 31.19 10.40
N ALA A 6 -16.25 31.13 11.36
CA ALA A 6 -17.57 30.60 11.10
C ALA A 6 -18.02 31.13 9.73
N ALA A 7 -18.35 30.23 8.80
CA ALA A 7 -18.75 30.63 7.45
C ALA A 7 -19.79 31.74 7.56
N PRO A 8 -19.71 32.83 6.76
CA PRO A 8 -20.64 33.94 6.87
C PRO A 8 -22.07 33.40 6.92
N PRO A 9 -22.97 33.97 7.75
CA PRO A 9 -24.25 33.34 8.09
C PRO A 9 -25.06 32.82 6.88
N GLY A 10 -24.95 33.47 5.72
CA GLY A 10 -25.57 33.04 4.46
C GLY A 10 -24.98 31.76 3.85
N GLU A 11 -23.68 31.54 3.94
CA GLU A 11 -23.05 30.29 3.46
C GLU A 11 -23.38 29.10 4.35
N ARG A 12 -23.45 29.31 5.67
CA ARG A 12 -23.87 28.27 6.61
C ARG A 12 -25.31 27.82 6.36
N GLU A 13 -26.24 28.78 6.25
CA GLU A 13 -27.65 28.45 5.99
C GLU A 13 -27.83 27.77 4.64
N ALA A 14 -27.10 28.21 3.60
CA ALA A 14 -27.13 27.55 2.28
C ALA A 14 -26.73 26.07 2.35
N ARG A 15 -25.69 25.70 3.10
CA ARG A 15 -25.28 24.29 3.25
C ARG A 15 -26.35 23.44 3.94
N PHE A 16 -26.94 23.97 5.01
CA PHE A 16 -28.02 23.29 5.73
C PHE A 16 -29.25 23.12 4.84
N ASP A 17 -29.58 24.14 4.06
CA ASP A 17 -30.75 24.14 3.18
C ASP A 17 -30.64 23.08 2.08
N VAL A 18 -29.48 22.96 1.43
CA VAL A 18 -29.25 21.92 0.40
C VAL A 18 -29.39 20.51 0.98
N CYS A 19 -28.81 20.27 2.16
CA CYS A 19 -28.92 18.95 2.81
C CYS A 19 -30.36 18.68 3.30
N LEU A 20 -31.06 19.71 3.79
CA LEU A 20 -32.42 19.63 4.27
C LEU A 20 -33.41 19.35 3.14
N GLU A 21 -33.28 20.06 2.01
CA GLU A 21 -34.07 19.84 0.80
C GLU A 21 -33.98 18.38 0.36
N ARG A 22 -32.74 17.86 0.26
CA ARG A 22 -32.53 16.45 -0.09
C ARG A 22 -33.14 15.48 0.92
N LEU A 23 -33.01 15.79 2.22
CA LEU A 23 -33.61 14.98 3.28
C LEU A 23 -35.15 14.95 3.19
N GLU A 24 -35.78 16.07 2.85
CA GLU A 24 -37.23 16.20 2.69
C GLU A 24 -37.74 15.49 1.44
N GLU A 25 -37.04 15.63 0.30
CA GLU A 25 -37.30 14.87 -0.93
C GLU A 25 -37.36 13.36 -0.65
N LEU A 26 -36.33 12.84 0.02
CA LEU A 26 -36.19 11.40 0.31
C LEU A 26 -37.23 10.91 1.32
N LYS A 27 -37.63 11.75 2.27
CA LYS A 27 -38.75 11.46 3.19
C LYS A 27 -40.09 11.43 2.46
N ALA A 28 -40.32 12.33 1.51
CA ALA A 28 -41.57 12.40 0.76
C ALA A 28 -41.82 11.13 -0.06
N ILE A 29 -40.76 10.57 -0.67
CA ILE A 29 -40.83 9.30 -1.40
C ILE A 29 -40.71 8.06 -0.51
N LYS A 30 -40.64 8.23 0.82
CA LYS A 30 -40.44 7.15 1.80
C LYS A 30 -39.22 6.27 1.46
N ALA A 31 -38.12 6.90 1.08
CA ALA A 31 -36.87 6.19 0.80
C ALA A 31 -36.45 5.34 2.02
N ARG A 32 -35.85 4.18 1.75
CA ARG A 32 -35.26 3.37 2.82
C ARG A 32 -34.20 4.19 3.56
N ARG A 33 -34.08 3.98 4.87
CA ARG A 33 -33.14 4.71 5.72
C ARG A 33 -31.71 4.72 5.16
N GLU A 34 -31.28 3.60 4.56
CA GLU A 34 -29.94 3.45 4.00
C GLU A 34 -29.73 4.33 2.78
N VAL A 35 -30.68 4.30 1.84
CA VAL A 35 -30.68 5.16 0.65
C VAL A 35 -30.75 6.63 1.06
N LEU A 36 -31.52 6.93 2.11
CA LEU A 36 -31.60 8.29 2.65
C LEU A 36 -30.26 8.75 3.20
N GLU A 37 -29.62 7.96 4.07
CA GLU A 37 -28.32 8.29 4.66
C GLU A 37 -27.25 8.46 3.56
N GLU A 38 -27.18 7.55 2.59
CA GLU A 38 -26.22 7.62 1.48
C GLU A 38 -26.41 8.88 0.61
N ARG A 39 -27.65 9.14 0.17
CA ARG A 39 -27.93 10.27 -0.73
C ARG A 39 -27.78 11.62 -0.02
N VAL A 40 -28.11 11.71 1.27
CA VAL A 40 -27.87 12.94 2.04
C VAL A 40 -26.38 13.11 2.33
N PHE A 41 -25.63 12.04 2.59
CA PHE A 41 -24.18 12.12 2.80
C PHE A 41 -23.45 12.63 1.54
N LEU A 42 -23.94 12.27 0.35
CA LEU A 42 -23.40 12.81 -0.92
C LEU A 42 -23.63 14.32 -1.04
N GLU A 43 -24.84 14.80 -0.73
CA GLU A 43 -25.11 16.25 -0.74
C GLU A 43 -24.34 16.98 0.36
N PHE A 44 -24.17 16.34 1.53
CA PHE A 44 -23.34 16.86 2.62
C PHE A 44 -21.89 17.07 2.17
N LEU A 45 -21.31 16.09 1.48
CA LEU A 45 -19.95 16.13 0.94
C LEU A 45 -19.81 17.27 -0.08
N LYS A 46 -20.76 17.41 -1.01
CA LYS A 46 -20.77 18.49 -2.01
C LYS A 46 -20.92 19.88 -1.37
N ALA A 47 -21.84 20.01 -0.41
CA ALA A 47 -22.09 21.26 0.30
C ALA A 47 -20.89 21.73 1.14
N ASN A 48 -20.08 20.79 1.63
CA ASN A 48 -18.91 21.07 2.47
C ASN A 48 -17.57 21.04 1.71
N ARG A 49 -17.58 21.00 0.37
CA ARG A 49 -16.34 20.91 -0.44
C ARG A 49 -15.26 21.93 -0.09
N SER A 50 -15.64 23.16 0.27
CA SER A 50 -14.69 24.25 0.61
C SER A 50 -14.07 24.12 1.99
N ARG A 51 -14.59 23.21 2.83
CA ARG A 51 -14.12 22.94 4.19
C ARG A 51 -13.36 21.63 4.31
N ILE A 52 -13.23 20.92 3.19
CA ILE A 52 -12.44 19.71 3.07
C ILE A 52 -11.21 20.08 2.25
N ASP A 53 -10.07 20.21 2.92
CA ASP A 53 -8.77 20.38 2.25
C ASP A 53 -8.52 19.17 1.34
N GLU A 54 -7.97 19.41 0.14
CA GLU A 54 -7.79 18.35 -0.90
C GLU A 54 -9.07 17.65 -1.32
N PHE A 55 -10.20 18.37 -1.31
CA PHE A 55 -11.46 17.82 -1.80
C PHE A 55 -11.29 17.16 -3.18
N PRO A 56 -11.67 15.86 -3.34
CA PRO A 56 -11.44 15.15 -4.59
C PRO A 56 -12.16 15.80 -5.77
N LEU A 57 -11.42 16.13 -6.82
CA LEU A 57 -11.97 16.81 -7.99
C LEU A 57 -12.72 15.86 -8.92
N LEU A 58 -12.33 14.59 -8.93
CA LEU A 58 -12.92 13.56 -9.79
C LEU A 58 -14.14 12.93 -9.12
N GLU A 59 -15.21 12.70 -9.90
CA GLU A 59 -16.43 12.03 -9.40
C GLU A 59 -16.13 10.61 -8.93
N THR A 60 -15.20 9.90 -9.57
CA THR A 60 -14.76 8.56 -9.18
C THR A 60 -14.12 8.53 -7.79
N GLU A 61 -13.37 9.59 -7.45
CA GLU A 61 -12.74 9.72 -6.14
C GLU A 61 -13.73 10.14 -5.05
N GLN A 62 -14.68 11.02 -5.39
CA GLN A 62 -15.79 11.36 -4.50
C GLN A 62 -16.62 10.11 -4.19
N GLN A 63 -16.95 9.31 -5.21
CA GLN A 63 -17.64 8.04 -5.04
C GLN A 63 -16.83 7.05 -4.19
N GLY A 64 -15.51 6.94 -4.41
CA GLY A 64 -14.64 6.10 -3.58
C GLY A 64 -14.64 6.50 -2.11
N LEU A 65 -14.55 7.80 -1.82
CA LEU A 65 -14.62 8.31 -0.45
C LEU A 65 -15.96 7.99 0.22
N MET A 66 -17.06 8.15 -0.52
CA MET A 66 -18.41 7.80 -0.07
C MET A 66 -18.50 6.30 0.27
N ASP A 67 -18.05 5.45 -0.64
CA ASP A 67 -18.10 3.99 -0.49
C ASP A 67 -17.23 3.51 0.67
N MET A 68 -16.07 4.14 0.90
CA MET A 68 -15.20 3.85 2.04
C MET A 68 -15.86 4.16 3.38
N LEU A 69 -16.49 5.33 3.51
CA LEU A 69 -17.00 5.82 4.81
C LEU A 69 -18.39 5.30 5.15
N LEU A 70 -19.20 4.98 4.13
CA LEU A 70 -20.53 4.41 4.31
C LEU A 70 -20.53 2.88 4.27
N ARG A 71 -19.37 2.23 4.10
CA ARG A 71 -19.28 0.77 3.99
C ARG A 71 -19.89 0.08 5.21
N ARG A 72 -20.97 -0.68 4.98
CA ARG A 72 -21.67 -1.45 6.01
C ARG A 72 -21.28 -2.92 5.92
N THR A 73 -20.02 -3.23 6.23
CA THR A 73 -19.66 -4.65 6.43
C THR A 73 -19.47 -4.85 7.92
N GLU A 74 -20.25 -5.75 8.51
CA GLU A 74 -20.10 -6.13 9.91
C GLU A 74 -18.65 -6.54 10.18
N GLY A 75 -18.02 -5.94 11.20
CA GLY A 75 -16.67 -6.31 11.63
C GLY A 75 -15.49 -5.65 10.88
N LEU A 76 -15.73 -4.67 10.00
CA LEU A 76 -14.69 -3.92 9.27
C LEU A 76 -13.80 -3.08 10.20
N HIS A 77 -14.37 -2.06 10.86
CA HIS A 77 -13.65 -1.15 11.75
C HIS A 77 -14.61 -0.40 12.71
N PRO A 78 -14.27 -0.22 14.00
CA PRO A 78 -15.06 0.59 14.93
C PRO A 78 -15.28 2.04 14.48
N GLY A 79 -14.38 2.57 13.64
CA GLY A 79 -14.51 3.92 13.08
C GLY A 79 -15.75 4.11 12.18
N HIS A 80 -16.25 3.05 11.53
CA HIS A 80 -17.48 3.16 10.74
C HIS A 80 -18.71 3.38 11.63
N GLU A 81 -18.75 2.78 12.83
CA GLU A 81 -19.82 3.03 13.80
C GLU A 81 -19.79 4.48 14.29
N TYR A 82 -18.60 5.00 14.61
CA TYR A 82 -18.39 6.39 15.01
C TYR A 82 -18.90 7.38 13.94
N ILE A 83 -18.46 7.22 12.68
CA ILE A 83 -18.89 8.09 11.58
C ILE A 83 -20.41 8.04 11.40
N LYS A 84 -20.99 6.84 11.43
CA LYS A 84 -22.43 6.64 11.30
C LYS A 84 -23.23 7.28 12.44
N GLU A 85 -22.73 7.19 13.67
CA GLU A 85 -23.36 7.80 14.84
C GLU A 85 -23.37 9.34 14.71
N HIS A 86 -22.22 9.93 14.40
CA HIS A 86 -22.11 11.38 14.22
C HIS A 86 -22.93 11.89 13.04
N PHE A 87 -22.99 11.14 11.93
CA PHE A 87 -23.83 11.50 10.80
C PHE A 87 -25.33 11.33 11.11
N SER A 88 -25.72 10.28 11.84
CA SER A 88 -27.10 10.11 12.30
C SER A 88 -27.52 11.26 13.23
N ALA A 89 -26.64 11.68 14.13
CA ALA A 89 -26.87 12.84 15.00
C ALA A 89 -27.02 14.13 14.18
N TYR A 90 -26.20 14.33 13.15
CA TYR A 90 -26.34 15.43 12.21
C TYR A 90 -27.72 15.44 11.52
N LEU A 91 -28.19 14.30 11.00
CA LEU A 91 -29.50 14.20 10.35
C LEU A 91 -30.67 14.51 11.29
N ILE A 92 -30.56 14.12 12.56
CA ILE A 92 -31.57 14.43 13.58
C ILE A 92 -31.62 15.93 13.84
N GLU A 93 -30.47 16.58 14.04
CA GLU A 93 -30.40 18.03 14.24
C GLU A 93 -30.86 18.80 13.00
N LEU A 94 -30.51 18.33 11.80
CA LEU A 94 -30.95 18.91 10.53
C LEU A 94 -32.47 18.92 10.41
N ASN A 95 -33.12 17.82 10.80
CA ASN A 95 -34.58 17.72 10.82
C ASN A 95 -35.23 18.64 11.87
N HIS A 96 -34.64 18.78 13.05
CA HIS A 96 -35.12 19.73 14.06
C HIS A 96 -34.97 21.18 13.59
N TYR A 97 -33.84 21.49 12.95
CA TYR A 97 -33.58 22.79 12.34
C TYR A 97 -34.64 23.13 11.28
N GLY A 98 -34.93 22.19 10.36
CA GLY A 98 -35.97 22.38 9.34
C GLY A 98 -37.36 22.66 9.93
N LYS A 99 -37.74 21.94 11.01
CA LYS A 99 -39.00 22.19 11.72
C LYS A 99 -39.04 23.58 12.37
N ALA A 100 -37.96 24.00 13.03
CA ALA A 100 -37.88 25.33 13.64
C ALA A 100 -37.95 26.45 12.57
N LYS A 101 -37.29 26.24 11.42
CA LYS A 101 -37.34 27.13 10.25
C LYS A 101 -38.77 27.26 9.70
N ALA A 102 -39.49 26.15 9.54
CA ALA A 102 -40.85 26.12 9.01
C ALA A 102 -41.88 26.83 9.91
N VAL A 103 -41.71 26.75 11.24
CA VAL A 103 -42.62 27.37 12.22
C VAL A 103 -42.22 28.83 12.53
N GLY A 104 -41.06 29.30 12.04
CA GLY A 104 -40.61 30.68 12.22
C GLY A 104 -40.03 31.00 13.62
N ASP A 105 -39.60 29.99 14.39
CA ASP A 105 -38.99 30.19 15.71
C ASP A 105 -37.51 30.60 15.56
N ALA A 106 -37.25 31.91 15.57
CA ALA A 106 -35.92 32.48 15.38
C ALA A 106 -34.93 32.07 16.48
N SER A 107 -35.38 31.94 17.73
CA SER A 107 -34.51 31.57 18.87
C SER A 107 -34.11 30.10 18.79
N ALA A 108 -35.06 29.21 18.54
CA ALA A 108 -34.78 27.80 18.34
C ALA A 108 -33.93 27.56 17.08
N LYS A 109 -34.22 28.27 15.97
CA LYS A 109 -33.42 28.20 14.74
C LYS A 109 -31.96 28.50 15.01
N GLN A 110 -31.65 29.58 15.74
CA GLN A 110 -30.27 29.98 16.02
C GLN A 110 -29.54 28.98 16.93
N LYS A 111 -30.21 28.46 17.97
CA LYS A 111 -29.64 27.44 18.86
C LYS A 111 -29.36 26.13 18.12
N LEU A 112 -30.29 25.68 17.29
CA LEU A 112 -30.14 24.46 16.48
C LEU A 112 -29.06 24.64 15.41
N ALA A 113 -28.95 25.82 14.79
CA ALA A 113 -27.90 26.10 13.82
C ALA A 113 -26.49 25.91 14.40
N ARG A 114 -26.25 26.37 15.64
CA ARG A 114 -24.94 26.18 16.31
C ARG A 114 -24.65 24.70 16.61
N ARG A 115 -25.64 23.95 17.08
CA ARG A 115 -25.50 22.50 17.33
C ARG A 115 -25.25 21.73 16.04
N LEU A 116 -25.97 22.08 14.98
CA LEU A 116 -25.83 21.48 13.66
C LEU A 116 -24.44 21.77 13.07
N GLU A 117 -23.93 22.99 13.23
CA GLU A 117 -22.58 23.39 12.82
C GLU A 117 -21.49 22.60 13.55
N ARG A 118 -21.64 22.34 14.86
CA ARG A 118 -20.74 21.47 15.63
C ARG A 118 -20.73 20.05 15.04
N LYS A 119 -21.90 19.45 14.83
CA LYS A 119 -22.01 18.09 14.25
C LYS A 119 -21.49 18.02 12.82
N GLU A 120 -21.79 19.02 11.99
CA GLU A 120 -21.25 19.15 10.64
C GLU A 120 -19.71 19.17 10.68
N THR A 121 -19.11 19.96 11.57
CA THR A 121 -17.66 20.10 11.68
C THR A 121 -16.97 18.78 12.03
N VAL A 122 -17.54 18.00 12.95
CA VAL A 122 -17.00 16.67 13.31
C VAL A 122 -17.05 15.71 12.13
N VAL A 123 -18.18 15.66 11.41
CA VAL A 123 -18.32 14.80 10.21
C VAL A 123 -17.37 15.25 9.09
N VAL A 124 -17.20 16.56 8.89
CA VAL A 124 -16.21 17.13 7.96
C VAL A 124 -14.79 16.69 8.33
N LYS A 125 -14.44 16.66 9.62
CA LYS A 125 -13.12 16.19 10.07
C LYS A 125 -12.91 14.68 9.84
N CYS A 126 -13.95 13.86 9.97
CA CYS A 126 -13.86 12.45 9.53
C CYS A 126 -13.59 12.33 8.03
N LEU A 127 -14.30 13.11 7.20
CA LEU A 127 -14.05 13.16 5.76
C LEU A 127 -12.62 13.61 5.45
N GLN A 128 -12.14 14.64 6.14
CA GLN A 128 -10.79 15.18 5.96
C GLN A 128 -9.71 14.13 6.24
N GLY A 129 -9.83 13.39 7.35
CA GLY A 129 -8.88 12.33 7.70
C GLY A 129 -8.85 11.23 6.65
N ALA A 130 -10.03 10.85 6.14
CA ALA A 130 -10.14 9.85 5.09
C ALA A 130 -9.55 10.31 3.74
N VAL A 131 -9.79 11.57 3.35
CA VAL A 131 -9.19 12.20 2.17
C VAL A 131 -7.67 12.17 2.29
N TYR A 132 -7.09 12.74 3.35
CA TYR A 132 -5.64 12.77 3.55
C TYR A 132 -5.01 11.39 3.54
N ALA A 133 -5.60 10.41 4.23
CA ALA A 133 -5.12 9.04 4.21
C ALA A 133 -5.18 8.43 2.80
N SER A 134 -6.30 8.58 2.08
CA SER A 134 -6.46 8.01 0.75
C SER A 134 -5.51 8.63 -0.29
N CYS A 135 -5.34 9.96 -0.28
CA CYS A 135 -4.38 10.67 -1.12
C CYS A 135 -2.96 10.20 -0.82
N LEU A 136 -2.56 10.17 0.45
CA LEU A 136 -1.20 9.75 0.84
C LEU A 136 -0.89 8.31 0.39
N ILE A 137 -1.84 7.39 0.55
CA ILE A 137 -1.66 5.99 0.11
C ILE A 137 -1.51 5.91 -1.42
N LYS A 138 -2.39 6.60 -2.18
CA LYS A 138 -2.32 6.64 -3.65
C LYS A 138 -1.02 7.26 -4.14
N ASP A 139 -0.62 8.38 -3.55
CA ASP A 139 0.58 9.12 -3.93
C ASP A 139 1.82 8.28 -3.64
N ASN A 140 1.93 7.68 -2.45
CA ASN A 140 3.06 6.81 -2.10
C ASN A 140 3.16 5.58 -3.01
N PHE A 141 2.02 5.01 -3.39
CA PHE A 141 1.99 3.88 -4.32
C PHE A 141 2.39 4.29 -5.74
N SER A 142 1.87 5.42 -6.22
CA SER A 142 2.24 5.99 -7.53
C SER A 142 3.73 6.33 -7.59
N ASP A 143 4.27 6.93 -6.53
CA ASP A 143 5.69 7.15 -6.33
C ASP A 143 6.49 5.85 -6.42
N ALA A 144 6.04 4.79 -5.74
CA ALA A 144 6.71 3.50 -5.79
C ALA A 144 6.70 2.92 -7.22
N ILE A 145 5.58 3.03 -7.94
CA ILE A 145 5.48 2.65 -9.35
C ILE A 145 6.45 3.48 -10.21
N ILE A 146 6.45 4.81 -10.11
CA ILE A 146 7.33 5.68 -10.90
C ILE A 146 8.80 5.36 -10.61
N ARG A 147 9.17 5.08 -9.36
CA ARG A 147 10.54 4.67 -9.00
C ARG A 147 10.98 3.38 -9.72
N HIS A 148 10.09 2.42 -9.94
CA HIS A 148 10.41 1.13 -10.56
C HIS A 148 10.21 1.13 -12.10
N PHE A 149 9.22 1.86 -12.62
CA PHE A 149 8.82 1.81 -14.02
C PHE A 149 9.15 3.09 -14.81
N GLY A 150 9.63 4.14 -14.12
CA GLY A 150 10.03 5.41 -14.70
C GLY A 150 8.86 6.33 -15.06
N GLU A 151 9.16 7.49 -15.66
CA GLU A 151 8.19 8.53 -16.00
C GLU A 151 7.11 8.07 -17.00
N ALA A 152 7.40 7.04 -17.81
CA ALA A 152 6.42 6.48 -18.75
C ALA A 152 5.20 5.85 -18.05
N SER A 153 5.30 5.54 -16.75
CA SER A 153 4.19 5.03 -15.95
C SER A 153 3.10 6.06 -15.65
N LEU A 154 3.41 7.36 -15.73
CA LEU A 154 2.47 8.45 -15.37
C LEU A 154 1.16 8.38 -16.16
N ALA A 155 1.24 8.21 -17.49
CA ALA A 155 0.04 8.11 -18.32
C ALA A 155 -0.87 6.93 -17.93
N LYS A 156 -0.26 5.79 -17.56
CA LYS A 156 -1.02 4.61 -17.09
C LYS A 156 -1.64 4.86 -15.71
N ILE A 157 -0.93 5.55 -14.81
CA ILE A 157 -1.43 5.97 -13.48
C ILE A 157 -2.63 6.91 -13.62
N ASP A 158 -2.51 7.92 -14.47
CA ASP A 158 -3.56 8.92 -14.71
C ASP A 158 -4.82 8.27 -15.31
N GLU A 159 -4.64 7.34 -16.25
CA GLU A 159 -5.76 6.58 -16.83
C GLU A 159 -6.49 5.76 -15.78
N ILE A 160 -5.77 5.00 -14.93
CA ILE A 160 -6.39 4.22 -13.86
C ILE A 160 -7.14 5.14 -12.88
N THR A 161 -6.49 6.23 -12.46
CA THR A 161 -7.03 7.16 -11.46
C THR A 161 -8.27 7.91 -11.95
N SER A 162 -8.31 8.26 -13.23
CA SER A 162 -9.46 8.94 -13.84
C SER A 162 -10.64 8.02 -14.15
N THR A 163 -10.42 6.71 -14.30
CA THR A 163 -11.45 5.76 -14.75
C THR A 163 -12.00 4.85 -13.66
N LEU A 164 -11.21 4.57 -12.61
CA LEU A 164 -11.59 3.62 -11.56
C LEU A 164 -11.80 4.31 -10.21
N VAL A 165 -12.81 3.83 -9.49
CA VAL A 165 -13.02 4.14 -8.08
C VAL A 165 -11.90 3.49 -7.26
N PHE A 166 -11.43 4.14 -6.19
CA PHE A 166 -10.33 3.61 -5.37
C PHE A 166 -10.78 2.42 -4.49
N ASP A 167 -10.89 1.25 -5.11
CA ASP A 167 -11.39 0.01 -4.53
C ASP A 167 -10.58 -1.23 -4.98
N GLU A 168 -11.16 -2.43 -4.88
CA GLU A 168 -10.55 -3.69 -5.33
C GLU A 168 -10.17 -3.67 -6.81
N LEU A 169 -10.99 -3.06 -7.67
CA LEU A 169 -10.76 -3.00 -9.11
C LEU A 169 -9.60 -2.07 -9.45
N TYR A 170 -9.47 -0.95 -8.74
CA TYR A 170 -8.31 -0.07 -8.84
C TYR A 170 -7.01 -0.84 -8.57
N TRP A 171 -6.94 -1.55 -7.44
CA TRP A 171 -5.76 -2.33 -7.08
C TRP A 171 -5.46 -3.44 -8.10
N ARG A 172 -6.49 -4.11 -8.62
CA ARG A 172 -6.31 -5.11 -9.68
C ARG A 172 -5.78 -4.52 -10.97
N ALA A 173 -6.28 -3.36 -11.38
CA ALA A 173 -5.78 -2.70 -12.57
C ALA A 173 -4.29 -2.34 -12.43
N TYR A 174 -3.88 -1.86 -11.25
CA TYR A 174 -2.46 -1.61 -10.96
C TYR A 174 -1.62 -2.89 -11.01
N ILE A 175 -2.05 -3.95 -10.33
CA ILE A 175 -1.33 -5.24 -10.33
C ILE A 175 -1.25 -5.80 -11.75
N GLU A 176 -2.32 -5.76 -12.52
CA GLU A 176 -2.31 -6.28 -13.89
C GLU A 176 -1.33 -5.48 -14.78
N ARG A 177 -1.47 -4.15 -14.82
CA ARG A 177 -0.74 -3.30 -15.77
C ARG A 177 0.73 -3.05 -15.44
N PHE A 178 1.11 -3.09 -14.16
CA PHE A 178 2.47 -2.83 -13.74
C PHE A 178 3.22 -4.08 -13.28
N ILE A 179 2.52 -5.12 -12.83
CA ILE A 179 3.17 -6.35 -12.37
C ILE A 179 3.02 -7.44 -13.42
N LYS A 180 1.79 -7.89 -13.69
CA LYS A 180 1.56 -9.09 -14.52
C LYS A 180 1.99 -8.93 -15.96
N GLU A 181 1.69 -7.79 -16.59
CA GLU A 181 2.14 -7.50 -17.95
C GLU A 181 3.68 -7.52 -18.06
N GLU A 182 4.37 -6.92 -17.09
CA GLU A 182 5.82 -6.81 -17.07
C GLU A 182 6.50 -8.16 -16.74
N VAL A 183 5.93 -8.94 -15.82
CA VAL A 183 6.39 -10.30 -15.50
C VAL A 183 6.24 -11.24 -16.70
N ARG A 184 5.11 -11.17 -17.42
CA ARG A 184 4.90 -11.96 -18.65
C ARG A 184 5.88 -11.54 -19.75
N GLY A 185 6.06 -10.24 -19.97
CA GLY A 185 7.04 -9.72 -20.92
C GLY A 185 8.48 -10.18 -20.58
N ALA A 186 8.87 -10.10 -19.31
CA ALA A 186 10.16 -10.58 -18.86
C ALA A 186 10.34 -12.10 -19.06
N TYR A 187 9.31 -12.90 -18.83
CA TYR A 187 9.34 -14.33 -19.08
C TYR A 187 9.60 -14.64 -20.56
N ASP A 188 8.90 -13.97 -21.46
CA ASP A 188 9.07 -14.15 -22.91
C ASP A 188 10.50 -13.79 -23.34
N ASP A 189 11.08 -12.73 -22.77
CA ASP A 189 12.46 -12.34 -23.07
C ASP A 189 13.51 -13.31 -22.49
N ILE A 190 13.27 -13.85 -21.28
CA ILE A 190 14.14 -14.91 -20.72
C ILE A 190 14.19 -16.11 -21.67
N LEU A 191 13.06 -16.47 -22.29
CA LEU A 191 12.98 -17.55 -23.26
C LEU A 191 13.67 -17.20 -24.57
N ALA A 192 13.38 -16.02 -25.13
CA ALA A 192 13.94 -15.55 -26.40
C ALA A 192 15.48 -15.47 -26.36
N GLU A 193 16.02 -15.00 -25.24
CA GLU A 193 17.45 -14.86 -25.02
C GLU A 193 18.10 -16.09 -24.38
N ARG A 194 17.33 -17.14 -24.10
CA ARG A 194 17.77 -18.39 -23.47
C ARG A 194 18.53 -18.16 -22.15
N ARG A 195 18.08 -17.20 -21.35
CA ARG A 195 18.67 -16.86 -20.03
C ARG A 195 18.28 -17.85 -18.91
N TYR A 196 17.54 -18.90 -19.24
CA TYR A 196 17.23 -19.99 -18.32
C TYR A 196 18.34 -21.05 -18.32
N ARG A 197 18.52 -21.75 -17.20
CA ARG A 197 19.49 -22.86 -17.08
C ARG A 197 18.76 -24.17 -16.84
N ILE A 198 19.21 -25.24 -17.50
CA ILE A 198 18.69 -26.60 -17.28
C ILE A 198 19.78 -27.45 -16.65
N SER A 199 19.46 -28.10 -15.54
CA SER A 199 20.36 -29.04 -14.87
C SER A 199 19.61 -30.30 -14.46
N ARG A 200 20.36 -31.37 -14.20
CA ARG A 200 19.83 -32.63 -13.68
C ARG A 200 20.50 -32.95 -12.36
N GLU A 201 19.69 -33.11 -11.31
CA GLU A 201 20.13 -33.50 -9.97
C GLU A 201 19.45 -34.80 -9.57
N GLY A 202 20.15 -35.93 -9.78
CA GLY A 202 19.61 -37.26 -9.54
C GLY A 202 18.33 -37.54 -10.36
N GLN A 203 17.20 -37.61 -9.65
CA GLN A 203 15.86 -37.85 -10.23
C GLN A 203 15.06 -36.56 -10.46
N LEU A 204 15.69 -35.39 -10.33
CA LEU A 204 15.07 -34.09 -10.63
C LEU A 204 15.69 -33.50 -11.89
N LEU A 205 14.83 -33.07 -12.82
CA LEU A 205 15.19 -32.13 -13.87
C LEU A 205 14.83 -30.73 -13.37
N ILE A 206 15.79 -29.82 -13.34
CA ILE A 206 15.63 -28.48 -12.78
C ILE A 206 15.80 -27.45 -13.89
N ILE A 207 14.85 -26.52 -13.96
CA ILE A 207 14.92 -25.36 -14.82
C ILE A 207 15.00 -24.13 -13.91
N ALA A 208 16.09 -23.37 -14.04
CA ALA A 208 16.31 -22.15 -13.29
C ALA A 208 15.95 -20.94 -14.13
N PHE A 209 15.03 -20.12 -13.61
CA PHE A 209 14.68 -18.82 -14.16
C PHE A 209 15.23 -17.73 -13.22
N PRO A 210 16.14 -16.86 -13.71
CA PRO A 210 16.69 -15.79 -12.89
C PRO A 210 15.66 -14.67 -12.72
N PHE A 211 15.32 -14.33 -11.47
CA PHE A 211 14.40 -13.23 -11.21
C PHE A 211 15.01 -11.86 -11.53
N ASP A 212 16.33 -11.73 -11.48
CA ASP A 212 17.03 -10.51 -11.89
C ASP A 212 16.71 -10.11 -13.34
N ALA A 213 16.41 -11.08 -14.23
CA ALA A 213 16.00 -10.76 -15.59
C ALA A 213 14.61 -10.09 -15.64
N VAL A 214 13.73 -10.38 -14.67
CA VAL A 214 12.47 -9.66 -14.47
C VAL A 214 12.75 -8.24 -13.95
N LEU A 215 13.61 -8.11 -12.94
CA LEU A 215 13.97 -6.81 -12.38
C LEU A 215 14.70 -5.91 -13.38
N GLN A 216 15.46 -6.46 -14.34
CA GLN A 216 16.09 -5.69 -15.41
C GLN A 216 15.10 -4.98 -16.34
N LYS A 217 13.83 -5.38 -16.35
CA LYS A 217 12.76 -4.66 -17.09
C LYS A 217 12.32 -3.38 -16.40
N LEU A 218 12.59 -3.26 -15.10
CA LEU A 218 12.27 -2.08 -14.32
C LEU A 218 13.19 -0.93 -14.75
N LYS A 219 12.71 -0.13 -15.70
CA LYS A 219 13.36 1.11 -16.15
C LYS A 219 13.04 2.25 -15.20
N GLY A 220 13.39 2.03 -13.93
CA GLY A 220 13.15 2.97 -12.86
C GLY A 220 13.82 4.32 -13.06
N THR A 221 13.50 5.27 -12.18
CA THR A 221 14.12 6.59 -12.19
C THR A 221 14.69 6.94 -10.83
N THR A 222 15.89 7.53 -10.83
CA THR A 222 16.51 8.13 -9.64
C THR A 222 16.23 9.63 -9.51
N LYS A 223 15.50 10.21 -10.49
CA LYS A 223 15.10 11.61 -10.43
C LYS A 223 14.17 11.84 -9.25
N ALA A 224 14.24 13.03 -8.67
CA ALA A 224 13.30 13.45 -7.66
C ALA A 224 11.88 13.47 -8.25
N ILE A 225 10.96 12.75 -7.62
CA ILE A 225 9.54 12.79 -7.95
C ILE A 225 8.94 13.98 -7.21
N SER A 226 8.16 14.80 -7.93
CA SER A 226 7.51 15.95 -7.31
C SER A 226 6.45 15.46 -6.35
N LYS A 227 6.61 15.79 -5.06
CA LYS A 227 5.65 15.43 -4.02
C LYS A 227 4.40 16.29 -4.10
N THR A 228 3.26 15.69 -3.77
CA THR A 228 2.01 16.43 -3.61
C THR A 228 2.05 17.33 -2.36
N ARG A 229 1.07 18.23 -2.23
CA ARG A 229 0.96 19.07 -1.03
C ARG A 229 0.78 18.22 0.24
N VAL A 230 -0.02 17.15 0.16
CA VAL A 230 -0.26 16.22 1.28
C VAL A 230 1.02 15.50 1.68
N GLN A 231 1.74 14.92 0.72
CA GLN A 231 3.01 14.24 1.00
C GLN A 231 4.05 15.19 1.61
N THR A 232 4.15 16.41 1.07
CA THR A 232 5.08 17.43 1.59
C THR A 232 4.74 17.78 3.04
N ALA A 233 3.46 18.07 3.33
CA ALA A 233 3.02 18.39 4.68
C ALA A 233 3.23 17.23 5.67
N PHE A 234 3.02 15.99 5.22
CA PHE A 234 3.24 14.80 6.04
C PHE A 234 4.72 14.58 6.36
N ASP A 235 5.60 14.74 5.38
CA ASP A 235 7.05 14.62 5.55
C ASP A 235 7.62 15.73 6.44
N GLU A 236 7.15 16.97 6.27
CA GLU A 236 7.51 18.11 7.12
C GLU A 236 7.06 17.90 8.57
N ALA A 237 5.83 17.40 8.76
CA ALA A 237 5.31 17.06 10.09
C ALA A 237 6.11 15.92 10.74
N ALA A 238 6.55 14.92 9.98
CA ALA A 238 7.37 13.83 10.52
C ALA A 238 8.81 14.27 10.86
N ALA A 239 9.38 15.18 10.08
CA ALA A 239 10.77 15.63 10.23
C ALA A 239 10.97 16.69 11.33
N SER A 240 9.98 17.56 11.55
CA SER A 240 10.09 18.72 12.45
C SER A 240 9.82 18.38 13.93
N THR A 241 10.42 19.16 14.84
CA THR A 241 10.14 19.06 16.28
C THR A 241 8.69 19.42 16.63
N GLU A 242 8.15 20.44 15.96
CA GLU A 242 6.75 20.85 16.13
C GLU A 242 5.79 19.76 15.67
N GLY A 243 6.03 19.16 14.50
CA GLY A 243 5.19 18.08 14.00
C GLY A 243 5.23 16.82 14.87
N ARG A 244 6.38 16.48 15.48
CA ARG A 244 6.46 15.42 16.50
C ARG A 244 5.62 15.75 17.74
N SER A 245 5.62 17.00 18.19
CA SER A 245 4.77 17.44 19.31
C SER A 245 3.28 17.36 18.96
N HIS A 246 2.90 17.70 17.72
CA HIS A 246 1.53 17.53 17.22
C HIS A 246 1.13 16.05 17.17
N LEU A 247 2.02 15.16 16.70
CA LEU A 247 1.79 13.72 16.72
C LEU A 247 1.55 13.19 18.14
N GLU A 248 2.40 13.57 19.10
CA GLU A 248 2.25 13.18 20.50
C GLU A 248 0.92 13.67 21.09
N THR A 249 0.52 14.90 20.73
CA THR A 249 -0.77 15.48 21.11
C THR A 249 -1.93 14.68 20.54
N ALA A 250 -1.92 14.37 19.24
CA ALA A 250 -2.96 13.60 18.57
C ALA A 250 -3.07 12.18 19.15
N LEU A 251 -1.93 11.52 19.42
CA LEU A 251 -1.88 10.22 20.08
C LEU A 251 -2.46 10.28 21.50
N SER A 252 -2.14 11.32 22.26
CA SER A 252 -2.65 11.50 23.63
C SER A 252 -4.17 11.70 23.64
N VAL A 253 -4.70 12.55 22.75
CA VAL A 253 -6.14 12.79 22.60
C VAL A 253 -6.85 11.51 22.17
N LEU A 254 -6.31 10.81 21.17
CA LEU A 254 -6.87 9.55 20.67
C LEU A 254 -6.89 8.45 21.74
N ALA A 255 -5.83 8.35 22.55
CA ALA A 255 -5.73 7.34 23.61
C ALA A 255 -6.74 7.58 24.75
N ARG A 256 -7.18 8.83 24.95
CA ARG A 256 -8.18 9.21 25.96
C ARG A 256 -9.61 9.15 25.43
N ALA A 257 -9.78 9.03 24.11
CA ALA A 257 -11.10 9.07 23.49
C ALA A 257 -11.88 7.77 23.76
N GLU A 258 -13.12 7.92 24.20
CA GLU A 258 -14.06 6.81 24.40
C GLU A 258 -14.74 6.44 23.07
N ILE A 259 -13.98 5.83 22.16
CA ILE A 259 -14.52 5.35 20.90
C ILE A 259 -15.01 3.90 21.09
N PRO A 260 -16.30 3.60 20.89
CA PRO A 260 -16.83 2.26 21.08
C PRO A 260 -16.02 1.23 20.30
N GLN A 261 -15.65 0.13 20.97
CA GLN A 261 -14.88 -0.99 20.39
C GLN A 261 -13.48 -0.65 19.84
N TRP A 262 -13.03 0.61 19.95
CA TRP A 262 -11.72 1.06 19.48
C TRP A 262 -10.60 0.30 20.16
N ALA A 263 -10.61 0.19 21.49
CA ALA A 263 -9.59 -0.52 22.27
C ALA A 263 -9.43 -2.02 21.94
N LYS A 264 -10.34 -2.62 21.17
CA LYS A 264 -10.27 -4.04 20.82
C LYS A 264 -9.44 -4.32 19.57
N ARG A 265 -9.05 -3.31 18.76
CA ARG A 265 -8.58 -3.54 17.39
C ARG A 265 -7.58 -2.59 16.69
N PRO A 266 -7.04 -1.46 17.21
CA PRO A 266 -6.13 -0.65 16.41
C PRO A 266 -4.75 -1.29 16.55
N ASP A 267 -4.17 -1.70 15.43
CA ASP A 267 -2.73 -2.00 15.44
C ASP A 267 -1.98 -0.72 15.89
N ARG A 268 -0.86 -0.86 16.60
CA ARG A 268 -0.05 0.29 17.02
C ARG A 268 0.34 1.14 15.80
N ASP A 269 0.61 0.48 14.68
CA ASP A 269 0.94 1.10 13.40
C ASP A 269 -0.25 1.89 12.81
N GLU A 270 -1.48 1.42 13.02
CA GLU A 270 -2.70 2.09 12.57
C GLU A 270 -3.00 3.36 13.36
N ALA A 271 -2.89 3.29 14.69
CA ALA A 271 -3.07 4.47 15.54
C ALA A 271 -1.98 5.52 15.27
N ALA A 272 -0.74 5.09 15.05
CA ALA A 272 0.36 5.99 14.69
C ALA A 272 0.12 6.67 13.34
N PHE A 273 -0.29 5.93 12.31
CA PHE A 273 -0.64 6.49 11.01
C PHE A 273 -1.78 7.49 11.10
N ALA A 274 -2.89 7.12 11.78
CA ALA A 274 -4.05 7.99 11.95
C ALA A 274 -3.70 9.29 12.70
N ALA A 275 -2.90 9.19 13.75
CA ALA A 275 -2.44 10.35 14.51
C ALA A 275 -1.49 11.24 13.69
N GLN A 276 -0.64 10.65 12.85
CA GLN A 276 0.22 11.42 11.94
C GLN A 276 -0.61 12.19 10.90
N VAL A 277 -1.69 11.60 10.38
CA VAL A 277 -2.64 12.32 9.51
C VAL A 277 -3.28 13.49 10.27
N ALA A 278 -3.72 13.29 11.51
CA ALA A 278 -4.29 14.37 12.32
C ALA A 278 -3.26 15.46 12.68
N ALA A 279 -1.98 15.12 12.82
CA ALA A 279 -0.91 16.06 13.15
C ALA A 279 -0.63 17.10 12.04
N VAL A 280 -1.02 16.80 10.79
CA VAL A 280 -0.94 17.73 9.66
C VAL A 280 -2.04 18.80 9.73
N ASP A 281 -3.17 18.51 10.38
CA ASP A 281 -4.29 19.45 10.48
C ASP A 281 -4.02 20.53 11.53
N ALA A 282 -4.34 21.78 11.19
CA ALA A 282 -4.14 22.93 12.06
C ALA A 282 -4.88 22.83 13.40
N VAL A 283 -5.94 22.01 13.51
CA VAL A 283 -6.66 21.79 14.78
C VAL A 283 -5.75 21.24 15.88
N THR A 284 -4.79 20.38 15.51
CA THR A 284 -3.86 19.76 16.48
C THR A 284 -2.91 20.79 17.07
N ALA A 285 -2.36 21.67 16.22
CA ALA A 285 -1.54 22.80 16.65
C ALA A 285 -2.32 23.76 17.58
N ARG A 286 -3.56 24.08 17.21
CA ARG A 286 -4.45 24.96 18.00
C ARG A 286 -4.79 24.35 19.37
N TYR A 287 -5.04 23.05 19.42
CA TYR A 287 -5.30 22.33 20.67
C TYR A 287 -4.08 22.34 21.61
N GLY A 288 -2.88 22.09 21.06
CA GLY A 288 -1.64 22.11 21.84
C GLY A 288 -1.29 23.50 22.38
N ALA A 289 -1.48 24.55 21.57
CA ALA A 289 -1.25 25.93 21.99
C ALA A 289 -2.19 26.36 23.12
N ALA A 290 -3.49 26.00 23.04
CA ALA A 290 -4.48 26.31 24.07
C ALA A 290 -4.21 25.55 25.40
N ALA A 291 -3.71 24.31 25.32
CA ALA A 291 -3.32 23.55 26.51
C ALA A 291 -2.10 24.15 27.24
N GLY A 292 -1.23 24.88 26.53
CA GLY A 292 -0.02 25.50 27.07
C GLY A 292 -0.21 26.91 27.65
N SER A 293 -1.32 27.60 27.35
CA SER A 293 -1.55 29.01 27.73
C SER A 293 -2.14 29.23 29.12
N GLY A 294 -2.68 28.18 29.79
CA GLY A 294 -3.11 28.26 31.19
C GLY A 294 -4.37 29.10 31.47
N GLU A 295 -5.11 29.54 30.45
CA GLU A 295 -6.39 30.25 30.61
C GLU A 295 -7.56 29.25 30.73
N ALA A 296 -7.90 28.88 31.97
CA ALA A 296 -8.49 27.57 32.28
C ALA A 296 -10.02 27.44 32.37
N GLU A 297 -10.85 28.47 32.16
CA GLU A 297 -12.32 28.32 32.40
C GLU A 297 -13.25 28.80 31.26
N ALA A 298 -12.79 29.63 30.32
CA ALA A 298 -13.64 30.14 29.24
C ALA A 298 -13.50 29.38 27.89
N ASP A 299 -12.51 28.47 27.77
CA ASP A 299 -12.18 27.75 26.53
C ASP A 299 -12.42 26.23 26.63
N ASP A 300 -13.07 25.72 27.70
CA ASP A 300 -13.24 24.27 27.92
C ASP A 300 -14.13 23.62 26.83
N ASP A 301 -15.28 24.23 26.50
CA ASP A 301 -16.15 23.78 25.41
C ASP A 301 -15.45 23.79 24.04
N ALA A 302 -14.58 24.77 23.81
CA ALA A 302 -13.83 24.90 22.57
C ALA A 302 -12.66 23.91 22.52
N GLN A 303 -12.02 23.63 23.66
CA GLN A 303 -10.98 22.64 23.78
C GLN A 303 -11.52 21.22 23.64
N GLU A 304 -12.68 20.92 24.23
CA GLU A 304 -13.41 19.67 24.02
C GLU A 304 -13.77 19.48 22.54
N LEU A 305 -14.27 20.53 21.88
CA LEU A 305 -14.57 20.47 20.45
C LEU A 305 -13.31 20.23 19.60
N ARG A 306 -12.18 20.86 19.93
CA ARG A 306 -10.91 20.60 19.23
C ARG A 306 -10.44 19.16 19.45
N ALA A 307 -10.59 18.61 20.66
CA ALA A 307 -10.33 17.20 20.91
C ALA A 307 -11.23 16.29 20.07
N GLU A 308 -12.54 16.58 20.01
CA GLU A 308 -13.52 15.84 19.19
C GLU A 308 -13.13 15.88 17.69
N GLN A 309 -12.63 17.02 17.21
CA GLN A 309 -12.14 17.17 15.83
C GLN A 309 -10.87 16.36 15.55
N ILE A 310 -9.91 16.31 16.48
CA ILE A 310 -8.70 15.48 16.37
C ILE A 310 -9.09 14.00 16.33
N VAL A 311 -9.99 13.57 17.21
CA VAL A 311 -10.51 12.19 17.22
C VAL A 311 -11.19 11.87 15.89
N ALA A 312 -12.02 12.77 15.37
CA ALA A 312 -12.70 12.60 14.10
C ALA A 312 -11.73 12.42 12.91
N LEU A 313 -10.66 13.22 12.86
CA LEU A 313 -9.57 13.07 11.86
C LEU A 313 -8.93 11.68 11.95
N CYS A 314 -8.51 11.27 13.15
CA CYS A 314 -7.89 9.96 13.37
C CYS A 314 -8.83 8.82 12.95
N VAL A 315 -10.10 8.89 13.35
CA VAL A 315 -11.09 7.86 13.03
C VAL A 315 -11.34 7.78 11.52
N GLY A 316 -11.44 8.91 10.84
CA GLY A 316 -11.58 8.97 9.39
C GLY A 316 -10.40 8.31 8.66
N ALA A 317 -9.17 8.65 9.06
CA ALA A 317 -7.95 8.10 8.50
C ALA A 317 -7.78 6.59 8.74
N ALA A 318 -8.11 6.12 9.95
CA ALA A 318 -8.05 4.69 10.27
C ALA A 318 -9.11 3.89 9.49
N ALA A 319 -10.36 4.39 9.43
CA ALA A 319 -11.43 3.73 8.69
C ALA A 319 -11.10 3.61 7.19
N SER A 320 -10.58 4.68 6.56
CA SER A 320 -10.18 4.62 5.15
C SER A 320 -9.01 3.68 4.92
N MET A 321 -7.95 3.73 5.75
CA MET A 321 -6.80 2.83 5.63
C MET A 321 -7.22 1.36 5.75
N ARG A 322 -8.14 1.04 6.66
CA ARG A 322 -8.66 -0.32 6.83
C ARG A 322 -9.40 -0.80 5.60
N VAL A 323 -10.27 0.03 5.02
CA VAL A 323 -10.98 -0.29 3.77
C VAL A 323 -10.00 -0.52 2.63
N VAL A 324 -9.03 0.39 2.46
CA VAL A 324 -7.99 0.28 1.44
C VAL A 324 -7.19 -1.02 1.60
N ARG A 325 -6.82 -1.39 2.83
CA ARG A 325 -6.11 -2.65 3.11
C ARG A 325 -6.95 -3.87 2.74
N GLU A 326 -8.25 -3.86 3.02
CA GLU A 326 -9.15 -4.96 2.65
C GLU A 326 -9.30 -5.09 1.13
N ASP A 327 -9.53 -3.98 0.44
CA ASP A 327 -9.67 -3.97 -1.02
C ASP A 327 -8.37 -4.39 -1.71
N PHE A 328 -7.22 -3.94 -1.19
CA PHE A 328 -5.90 -4.43 -1.61
C PHE A 328 -5.75 -5.94 -1.38
N THR A 329 -6.17 -6.45 -0.21
CA THR A 329 -6.15 -7.90 0.09
C THR A 329 -7.00 -8.69 -0.91
N ARG A 330 -8.19 -8.19 -1.27
CA ARG A 330 -9.07 -8.84 -2.27
C ARG A 330 -8.51 -8.78 -3.69
N ALA A 331 -7.74 -7.75 -4.00
CA ALA A 331 -7.03 -7.66 -5.26
C ALA A 331 -5.95 -8.73 -5.41
N LEU A 332 -5.38 -9.20 -4.29
CA LEU A 332 -4.37 -10.27 -4.22
C LEU A 332 -4.94 -11.70 -4.26
N ARG A 333 -6.20 -11.90 -4.68
CA ARG A 333 -6.86 -13.22 -4.65
C ARG A 333 -6.20 -14.32 -5.48
N ASP A 334 -5.39 -13.94 -6.48
CA ASP A 334 -4.70 -14.90 -7.36
C ASP A 334 -3.46 -15.49 -6.67
N PHE A 335 -2.98 -14.85 -5.60
CA PHE A 335 -1.90 -15.34 -4.74
C PHE A 335 -2.45 -16.31 -3.68
N SER A 336 -1.59 -17.18 -3.16
CA SER A 336 -1.98 -18.04 -2.04
C SER A 336 -2.31 -17.21 -0.80
N PRO A 337 -3.18 -17.70 0.12
CA PRO A 337 -3.53 -16.94 1.33
C PRO A 337 -2.32 -16.53 2.17
N LYS A 338 -1.25 -17.34 2.18
CA LYS A 338 -0.01 -17.05 2.88
C LYS A 338 0.78 -15.92 2.22
N GLU A 339 0.88 -15.94 0.89
CA GLU A 339 1.55 -14.88 0.10
C GLU A 339 0.78 -13.55 0.24
N ALA A 340 -0.54 -13.58 0.09
CA ALA A 340 -1.40 -12.41 0.25
C ALA A 340 -1.29 -11.80 1.67
N ALA A 341 -1.36 -12.63 2.72
CA ALA A 341 -1.21 -12.16 4.09
C ALA A 341 0.17 -11.51 4.34
N TRP A 342 1.23 -12.10 3.76
CA TRP A 342 2.58 -11.57 3.86
C TRP A 342 2.73 -10.23 3.13
N ILE A 343 2.19 -10.10 1.91
CA ILE A 343 2.19 -8.84 1.15
C ILE A 343 1.47 -7.74 1.94
N VAL A 344 0.28 -8.04 2.48
CA VAL A 344 -0.53 -7.09 3.26
C VAL A 344 0.18 -6.65 4.53
N GLN A 345 0.85 -7.58 5.22
CA GLN A 345 1.66 -7.25 6.39
C GLN A 345 2.84 -6.35 6.04
N MET A 346 3.53 -6.63 4.95
CA MET A 346 4.66 -5.82 4.46
C MET A 346 4.22 -4.43 4.03
N ALA A 347 3.06 -4.30 3.38
CA ALA A 347 2.50 -3.02 2.98
C ALA A 347 2.23 -2.11 4.19
N GLY A 348 1.89 -2.67 5.36
CA GLY A 348 1.70 -1.89 6.59
C GLY A 348 0.68 -0.76 6.39
N SER A 349 1.07 0.48 6.68
CA SER A 349 0.28 1.68 6.45
C SER A 349 0.52 2.32 5.07
N PHE A 350 1.08 1.58 4.11
CA PHE A 350 1.42 2.03 2.76
C PHE A 350 2.37 3.23 2.76
N ASP A 351 3.37 3.20 3.64
CA ASP A 351 4.46 4.16 3.66
C ASP A 351 5.44 3.91 2.50
N ALA A 352 5.96 5.00 1.92
CA ALA A 352 6.81 4.95 0.73
C ALA A 352 7.99 3.96 0.81
N PRO A 353 8.71 3.80 1.95
CA PRO A 353 9.82 2.86 2.04
C PRO A 353 9.39 1.39 1.90
N ARG A 354 8.22 1.03 2.43
CA ARG A 354 7.72 -0.36 2.38
C ARG A 354 7.18 -0.72 1.00
N LEU A 355 6.54 0.22 0.32
CA LEU A 355 5.87 -0.04 -0.95
C LEU A 355 6.80 -0.46 -2.07
N GLY A 356 8.04 0.05 -2.10
CA GLY A 356 9.03 -0.41 -3.09
C GLY A 356 9.31 -1.91 -2.96
N LEU A 357 9.57 -2.38 -1.74
CA LEU A 357 9.79 -3.81 -1.47
C LEU A 357 8.54 -4.63 -1.78
N VAL A 358 7.36 -4.13 -1.44
CA VAL A 358 6.09 -4.81 -1.73
C VAL A 358 5.94 -5.07 -3.22
N LEU A 359 6.26 -4.12 -4.09
CA LEU A 359 6.17 -4.29 -5.54
C LEU A 359 7.08 -5.42 -6.04
N GLU A 360 8.36 -5.43 -5.64
CA GLU A 360 9.31 -6.48 -6.03
C GLU A 360 8.82 -7.88 -5.61
N HIS A 361 8.25 -7.99 -4.41
CA HIS A 361 7.73 -9.26 -3.93
C HIS A 361 6.43 -9.71 -4.62
N ILE A 362 5.54 -8.78 -4.98
CA ILE A 362 4.36 -9.10 -5.79
C ILE A 362 4.83 -9.63 -7.16
N MET A 363 5.84 -9.01 -7.78
CA MET A 363 6.42 -9.49 -9.03
C MET A 363 7.05 -10.88 -8.88
N GLU A 364 7.77 -11.14 -7.79
CA GLU A 364 8.35 -12.45 -7.52
C GLU A 364 7.28 -13.54 -7.39
N PHE A 365 6.22 -13.27 -6.63
CA PHE A 365 5.13 -14.22 -6.45
C PHE A 365 4.32 -14.40 -7.73
N ASP A 366 4.12 -13.35 -8.51
CA ASP A 366 3.43 -13.44 -9.79
C ASP A 366 4.24 -14.27 -10.80
N PHE A 367 5.56 -14.10 -10.80
CA PHE A 367 6.45 -14.91 -11.62
C PHE A 367 6.42 -16.39 -11.18
N ALA A 368 6.42 -16.65 -9.88
CA ALA A 368 6.23 -18.02 -9.37
C ALA A 368 4.86 -18.59 -9.75
N TYR A 369 3.80 -17.78 -9.70
CA TYR A 369 2.45 -18.16 -10.11
C TYR A 369 2.40 -18.52 -11.59
N LEU A 370 2.96 -17.68 -12.47
CA LEU A 370 3.08 -17.95 -13.91
C LEU A 370 3.74 -19.30 -14.19
N LEU A 371 4.85 -19.60 -13.48
CA LEU A 371 5.53 -20.90 -13.62
C LEU A 371 4.70 -22.08 -13.11
N ARG A 372 3.85 -21.89 -12.09
CA ARG A 372 2.90 -22.91 -11.62
C ARG A 372 1.81 -23.15 -12.65
N GLU A 373 1.25 -22.08 -13.22
CA GLU A 373 0.19 -22.14 -14.25
C GLU A 373 0.66 -22.97 -15.45
N LYS A 374 1.87 -22.72 -15.96
CA LYS A 374 2.45 -23.54 -17.06
C LYS A 374 2.61 -25.03 -16.70
N GLY A 375 2.75 -25.35 -15.42
CA GLY A 375 2.94 -26.70 -14.89
C GLY A 375 1.66 -27.39 -14.41
N GLU A 376 0.50 -26.74 -14.48
CA GLU A 376 -0.72 -27.17 -13.77
C GLU A 376 -1.13 -28.61 -14.08
N ALA A 377 -1.07 -29.03 -15.35
CA ALA A 377 -1.46 -30.40 -15.73
C ALA A 377 -0.57 -31.50 -15.14
N ASP A 378 0.58 -31.15 -14.54
CA ASP A 378 1.47 -32.05 -13.82
C ASP A 378 1.81 -31.56 -12.40
N ALA A 379 0.89 -30.82 -11.76
CA ALA A 379 1.11 -30.22 -10.44
C ALA A 379 1.62 -31.21 -9.35
N GLY A 380 1.22 -32.49 -9.41
CA GLY A 380 1.72 -33.52 -8.49
C GLY A 380 3.17 -33.98 -8.72
N ARG A 381 3.82 -33.53 -9.80
CA ARG A 381 5.16 -33.97 -10.26
C ARG A 381 6.12 -32.81 -10.46
N ILE A 382 5.61 -31.59 -10.51
CA ILE A 382 6.36 -30.35 -10.70
C ILE A 382 6.26 -29.53 -9.41
N GLN A 383 7.40 -29.10 -8.88
CA GLN A 383 7.47 -28.19 -7.74
C GLN A 383 8.15 -26.91 -8.16
N ILE A 384 7.55 -25.76 -7.82
CA ILE A 384 8.20 -24.46 -7.97
C ILE A 384 8.86 -24.10 -6.64
N LYS A 385 10.17 -23.83 -6.66
CA LYS A 385 10.95 -23.45 -5.48
C LYS A 385 11.67 -22.14 -5.73
N THR A 386 11.62 -21.23 -4.77
CA THR A 386 12.43 -20.02 -4.77
C THR A 386 13.71 -20.27 -4.00
N ALA A 387 14.85 -19.94 -4.58
CA ALA A 387 16.13 -19.88 -3.87
C ALA A 387 16.61 -18.44 -3.76
N ARG A 388 17.10 -18.10 -2.58
CA ARG A 388 17.66 -16.79 -2.28
C ARG A 388 19.12 -16.97 -1.89
N THR A 389 20.00 -16.25 -2.58
CA THR A 389 21.43 -16.24 -2.30
C THR A 389 21.84 -14.81 -2.02
N ARG A 390 22.43 -14.54 -0.86
CA ARG A 390 22.90 -13.19 -0.54
C ARG A 390 23.98 -12.78 -1.53
N ARG A 391 23.96 -11.52 -1.96
CA ARG A 391 24.96 -10.94 -2.87
C ARG A 391 25.49 -9.62 -2.35
N ALA A 392 26.73 -9.31 -2.71
CA ALA A 392 27.40 -8.07 -2.38
C ALA A 392 27.99 -7.44 -3.65
N PRO A 393 27.98 -6.10 -3.79
CA PRO A 393 28.64 -5.43 -4.90
C PRO A 393 30.12 -5.80 -4.94
N LYS A 394 30.60 -6.09 -6.15
CA LYS A 394 31.99 -6.46 -6.39
C LYS A 394 32.96 -5.41 -5.89
N GLU A 395 32.67 -4.14 -6.15
CA GLU A 395 33.46 -2.99 -5.69
C GLU A 395 33.61 -2.97 -4.16
N THR A 396 32.51 -3.17 -3.42
CA THR A 396 32.53 -3.21 -1.96
C THR A 396 33.40 -4.34 -1.43
N VAL A 397 33.32 -5.53 -2.02
CA VAL A 397 34.12 -6.70 -1.60
C VAL A 397 35.60 -6.51 -1.97
N GLU A 398 35.89 -5.96 -3.14
CA GLU A 398 37.26 -5.70 -3.60
C GLU A 398 37.93 -4.57 -2.79
N GLY A 399 37.17 -3.61 -2.26
CA GLY A 399 37.66 -2.61 -1.31
C GLY A 399 38.14 -3.18 0.04
N LEU A 400 37.79 -4.43 0.39
CA LEU A 400 38.24 -5.08 1.62
C LEU A 400 39.69 -5.61 1.53
N VAL A 401 40.32 -5.55 0.37
CA VAL A 401 41.69 -6.03 0.16
C VAL A 401 42.67 -5.32 1.10
N ASP A 402 42.51 -4.01 1.27
CA ASP A 402 43.35 -3.18 2.15
C ASP A 402 43.18 -3.54 3.64
N ALA A 403 42.04 -4.13 4.00
CA ALA A 403 41.76 -4.67 5.33
C ALA A 403 42.25 -6.13 5.50
N GLY A 404 43.04 -6.66 4.55
CA GLY A 404 43.59 -8.02 4.61
C GLY A 404 42.70 -9.10 4.01
N PHE A 405 41.64 -8.74 3.28
CA PHE A 405 40.74 -9.69 2.62
C PHE A 405 41.25 -10.11 1.22
N ASN A 406 42.32 -10.90 1.20
CA ASN A 406 42.96 -11.33 -0.03
C ASN A 406 42.09 -12.29 -0.89
N LYS A 407 42.53 -12.56 -2.12
CA LYS A 407 41.83 -13.41 -3.09
C LYS A 407 41.50 -14.82 -2.58
N VAL A 408 42.35 -15.40 -1.71
CA VAL A 408 42.13 -16.73 -1.14
C VAL A 408 40.99 -16.67 -0.12
N ARG A 409 41.02 -15.70 0.79
CA ARG A 409 39.94 -15.46 1.77
C ARG A 409 38.63 -15.15 1.04
N ARG A 410 38.65 -14.30 0.01
CA ARG A 410 37.47 -13.99 -0.82
C ARG A 410 36.80 -15.24 -1.39
N LYS A 411 37.56 -16.16 -2.01
CA LYS A 411 37.02 -17.41 -2.58
C LYS A 411 36.37 -18.34 -1.56
N GLN A 412 36.64 -18.17 -0.28
CA GLN A 412 36.00 -18.95 0.77
C GLN A 412 34.63 -18.39 1.17
N PHE A 413 34.41 -17.09 1.04
CA PHE A 413 33.14 -16.44 1.37
C PHE A 413 32.27 -16.18 0.14
N PHE A 414 32.89 -16.03 -1.03
CA PHE A 414 32.23 -15.53 -2.23
C PHE A 414 32.48 -16.40 -3.46
N GLU A 415 31.53 -16.38 -4.38
CA GLU A 415 31.65 -16.84 -5.76
C GLU A 415 31.17 -15.77 -6.74
N ASP A 416 31.67 -15.79 -7.97
CA ASP A 416 31.25 -14.85 -9.02
C ASP A 416 29.77 -15.09 -9.36
N ASP A 417 28.99 -14.02 -9.49
CA ASP A 417 27.63 -14.11 -10.01
C ASP A 417 27.67 -14.19 -11.54
N GLY A 418 27.38 -15.38 -12.08
CA GLY A 418 27.43 -15.62 -13.53
C GLY A 418 26.39 -14.84 -14.33
N ASP A 419 25.31 -14.40 -13.68
CA ASP A 419 24.22 -13.66 -14.35
C ASP A 419 24.38 -12.13 -14.17
N ALA A 420 25.21 -11.68 -13.23
CA ALA A 420 25.43 -10.27 -12.89
C ALA A 420 26.90 -9.99 -12.49
N PRO A 421 27.79 -9.73 -13.46
CA PRO A 421 29.26 -9.65 -13.25
C PRO A 421 29.75 -8.61 -12.24
N GLU A 422 28.91 -7.65 -11.89
CA GLU A 422 29.11 -6.59 -10.90
C GLU A 422 28.85 -7.04 -9.46
N PHE A 423 28.41 -8.28 -9.24
CA PHE A 423 28.14 -8.85 -7.92
C PHE A 423 28.97 -10.11 -7.62
N PHE A 424 29.16 -10.35 -6.33
CA PHE A 424 29.55 -11.64 -5.78
C PHE A 424 28.42 -12.26 -4.97
N LEU A 425 28.28 -13.58 -5.05
CA LEU A 425 27.35 -14.36 -4.23
C LEU A 425 28.05 -14.87 -2.98
N PHE A 426 27.40 -14.74 -1.82
CA PHE A 426 27.85 -15.34 -0.59
C PHE A 426 27.66 -16.86 -0.62
N ARG A 427 28.73 -17.58 -0.29
CA ARG A 427 28.71 -19.04 -0.06
C ARG A 427 27.99 -19.44 1.23
N PRO A 428 28.13 -18.73 2.36
CA PRO A 428 27.37 -19.01 3.58
C PRO A 428 25.88 -18.72 3.41
N ARG A 429 25.04 -19.72 3.67
CA ARG A 429 23.58 -19.62 3.55
C ARG A 429 22.90 -19.10 4.81
N ASN A 430 23.57 -19.22 5.96
CA ASN A 430 23.02 -18.83 7.25
C ASN A 430 24.13 -18.29 8.17
N ALA A 431 23.72 -17.69 9.30
CA ALA A 431 24.63 -17.09 10.25
C ALA A 431 25.62 -18.10 10.86
N ALA A 432 25.20 -19.36 11.05
CA ALA A 432 26.08 -20.40 11.59
C ALA A 432 27.21 -20.75 10.62
N GLU A 433 26.89 -20.96 9.33
CA GLU A 433 27.89 -21.16 8.27
C GLU A 433 28.83 -19.95 8.12
N MET A 434 28.30 -18.72 8.28
CA MET A 434 29.10 -17.50 8.23
C MET A 434 30.10 -17.46 9.39
N GLN A 435 29.64 -17.72 10.62
CA GLN A 435 30.48 -17.77 11.82
C GLN A 435 31.52 -18.89 11.74
N GLU A 436 31.14 -20.07 11.24
CA GLU A 436 32.05 -21.18 11.06
C GLU A 436 33.20 -20.81 10.11
N ARG A 437 32.91 -20.19 8.96
CA ARG A 437 33.94 -19.74 8.01
C ARG A 437 34.85 -18.66 8.60
N LEU A 438 34.27 -17.68 9.31
CA LEU A 438 35.03 -16.64 10.00
C LEU A 438 36.02 -17.25 11.00
N ARG A 439 35.58 -18.26 11.76
CA ARG A 439 36.40 -18.98 12.73
C ARG A 439 37.50 -19.82 12.06
N LEU A 440 37.15 -20.59 11.02
CA LEU A 440 38.09 -21.47 10.32
C LEU A 440 39.22 -20.69 9.65
N LEU A 441 38.93 -19.49 9.14
CA LEU A 441 39.90 -18.64 8.45
C LEU A 441 40.62 -17.66 9.39
N GLN A 442 40.32 -17.71 10.69
CA GLN A 442 40.90 -16.86 11.73
C GLN A 442 40.85 -15.38 11.34
N ILE A 443 39.67 -14.93 10.89
CA ILE A 443 39.49 -13.55 10.45
C ILE A 443 39.61 -12.60 11.64
N GLU A 444 40.31 -11.49 11.43
CA GLU A 444 40.57 -10.49 12.45
C GLU A 444 39.24 -9.82 12.91
N PRO A 445 39.12 -9.34 14.17
CA PRO A 445 37.84 -8.84 14.70
C PRO A 445 37.21 -7.69 13.89
N ASP A 446 38.02 -6.77 13.37
CA ASP A 446 37.53 -5.62 12.59
C ASP A 446 37.01 -6.04 11.21
N LEU A 447 37.73 -6.94 10.54
CA LEU A 447 37.31 -7.53 9.27
C LEU A 447 36.08 -8.43 9.47
N THR A 448 35.99 -9.13 10.61
CA THR A 448 34.82 -9.91 11.01
C THR A 448 33.58 -9.03 11.12
N ARG A 449 33.66 -7.91 11.85
CA ARG A 449 32.53 -6.96 11.96
C ARG A 449 32.08 -6.46 10.60
N THR A 450 33.04 -6.13 9.73
CA THR A 450 32.77 -5.64 8.38
C THR A 450 32.08 -6.70 7.51
N LEU A 451 32.58 -7.94 7.51
CA LEU A 451 32.01 -9.05 6.75
C LEU A 451 30.62 -9.47 7.26
N VAL A 452 30.41 -9.47 8.57
CA VAL A 452 29.09 -9.74 9.17
C VAL A 452 28.12 -8.64 8.79
N GLY A 453 28.49 -7.37 8.94
CA GLY A 453 27.65 -6.24 8.52
C GLY A 453 27.30 -6.29 7.03
N LEU A 454 28.28 -6.61 6.18
CA LEU A 454 28.04 -6.81 4.75
C LEU A 454 27.10 -7.97 4.47
N TRP A 455 27.22 -9.10 5.18
CA TRP A 455 26.34 -10.25 5.02
C TRP A 455 24.92 -9.94 5.49
N GLU A 456 24.75 -9.30 6.64
CA GLU A 456 23.44 -8.95 7.21
C GLU A 456 22.65 -8.00 6.29
N MET A 457 23.34 -6.99 5.76
CA MET A 457 22.77 -5.97 4.86
C MET A 457 22.76 -6.38 3.38
N ALA A 458 23.27 -7.57 3.04
CA ALA A 458 23.32 -8.05 1.66
C ALA A 458 21.93 -8.15 1.03
N SER A 459 21.79 -7.68 -0.22
CA SER A 459 20.63 -7.97 -1.05
C SER A 459 20.63 -9.45 -1.45
N HIS A 460 19.51 -9.94 -1.98
CA HIS A 460 19.40 -11.32 -2.43
C HIS A 460 19.33 -11.39 -3.95
N LYS A 461 20.12 -12.29 -4.54
CA LYS A 461 19.80 -12.90 -5.82
C LYS A 461 18.66 -13.90 -5.61
N VAL A 462 17.66 -13.85 -6.48
CA VAL A 462 16.51 -14.75 -6.45
C VAL A 462 16.46 -15.57 -7.73
N ASP A 463 16.44 -16.89 -7.58
CA ASP A 463 16.24 -17.85 -8.67
C ASP A 463 14.96 -18.63 -8.42
N LEU A 464 14.11 -18.76 -9.45
CA LEU A 464 12.94 -19.61 -9.41
C LEU A 464 13.24 -20.93 -10.13
N TYR A 465 13.14 -22.02 -9.39
CA TYR A 465 13.39 -23.37 -9.88
C TYR A 465 12.07 -24.09 -10.17
N VAL A 466 11.92 -24.54 -11.42
CA VAL A 466 10.95 -25.56 -11.80
C VAL A 466 11.61 -26.92 -11.61
N CYS A 467 11.22 -27.65 -10.57
CA CYS A 467 11.74 -28.98 -10.25
C CYS A 467 10.78 -30.07 -10.74
N ILE A 468 11.16 -30.80 -11.79
CA ILE A 468 10.37 -31.89 -12.38
C ILE A 468 10.88 -33.23 -11.84
N ASN A 469 10.00 -33.97 -11.18
CA ASN A 469 10.32 -35.30 -10.64
C ASN A 469 10.25 -36.38 -11.74
N LEU A 470 11.42 -36.78 -12.23
CA LEU A 470 11.57 -37.75 -13.32
C LEU A 470 11.07 -39.15 -12.92
N ALA A 471 11.24 -39.54 -11.66
CA ALA A 471 10.77 -40.84 -11.17
C ALA A 471 9.23 -40.88 -11.10
N ALA A 472 8.60 -39.82 -10.63
CA ALA A 472 7.14 -39.71 -10.60
C ALA A 472 6.54 -39.60 -12.01
N LEU A 473 7.25 -38.93 -12.92
CA LEU A 473 6.86 -38.84 -14.33
C LEU A 473 6.98 -40.18 -15.05
N GLY A 474 8.07 -40.92 -14.83
CA GLY A 474 8.33 -42.22 -15.43
C GLY A 474 7.33 -43.31 -15.01
N LYS A 475 6.66 -43.18 -13.86
CA LYS A 475 5.60 -44.10 -13.44
C LYS A 475 4.31 -43.99 -14.25
N VAL A 476 4.07 -42.83 -14.88
CA VAL A 476 2.80 -42.55 -15.59
C VAL A 476 3.00 -42.34 -17.09
N ALA A 477 4.23 -42.11 -17.54
CA ALA A 477 4.54 -41.88 -18.95
C ALA A 477 5.10 -43.15 -19.61
N ALA A 478 4.46 -43.59 -20.70
CA ALA A 478 4.98 -44.67 -21.53
C ALA A 478 6.31 -44.29 -22.23
N ASN A 479 6.47 -43.00 -22.56
CA ASN A 479 7.71 -42.44 -23.10
C ASN A 479 8.12 -41.21 -22.27
N LEU A 480 9.11 -41.40 -21.39
CA LEU A 480 9.60 -40.34 -20.52
C LEU A 480 10.20 -39.16 -21.30
N SER A 481 10.94 -39.41 -22.39
CA SER A 481 11.58 -38.35 -23.17
C SER A 481 10.54 -37.46 -23.84
N ALA A 482 9.52 -38.05 -24.47
CA ALA A 482 8.45 -37.30 -25.11
C ALA A 482 7.68 -36.45 -24.08
N ARG A 483 7.44 -37.02 -22.89
CA ARG A 483 6.78 -36.28 -21.81
C ARG A 483 7.63 -35.13 -21.28
N ILE A 484 8.94 -35.31 -21.14
CA ILE A 484 9.86 -34.21 -20.76
C ILE A 484 9.80 -33.10 -21.82
N THR A 485 9.88 -33.44 -23.10
CA THR A 485 9.78 -32.46 -24.20
C THR A 485 8.45 -31.69 -24.16
N GLU A 486 7.34 -32.36 -23.90
CA GLU A 486 6.02 -31.72 -23.75
C GLU A 486 6.00 -30.75 -22.56
N ILE A 487 6.55 -31.16 -21.41
CA ILE A 487 6.64 -30.27 -20.24
C ILE A 487 7.50 -29.06 -20.56
N LEU A 488 8.70 -29.26 -21.10
CA LEU A 488 9.60 -28.17 -21.49
C LEU A 488 8.92 -27.24 -22.51
N GLY A 489 8.17 -27.79 -23.46
CA GLY A 489 7.41 -27.02 -24.44
C GLY A 489 6.35 -26.10 -23.82
N ARG A 490 5.67 -26.53 -22.74
CA ARG A 490 4.75 -25.65 -21.99
C ARG A 490 5.46 -24.49 -21.29
N TYR A 491 6.71 -24.70 -20.90
CA TYR A 491 7.59 -23.63 -20.41
C TYR A 491 8.28 -22.85 -21.54
N GLY A 492 7.90 -23.05 -22.81
CA GLY A 492 8.52 -22.38 -23.96
C GLY A 492 9.96 -22.80 -24.24
N ILE A 493 10.43 -23.88 -23.61
CA ILE A 493 11.80 -24.37 -23.72
C ILE A 493 11.87 -25.41 -24.82
N THR A 494 12.68 -25.12 -25.83
CA THR A 494 12.93 -26.06 -26.93
C THR A 494 14.12 -26.96 -26.57
N PRO A 495 14.03 -28.29 -26.76
CA PRO A 495 15.16 -29.20 -26.53
C PRO A 495 16.37 -28.84 -27.40
N PRO A 496 17.60 -28.97 -26.89
CA PRO A 496 18.80 -28.80 -27.71
C PRO A 496 18.77 -29.79 -28.90
N GLY A 497 18.69 -29.27 -30.13
CA GLY A 497 18.68 -30.07 -31.36
C GLY A 497 17.41 -30.00 -32.21
N ALA A 498 16.33 -29.36 -31.74
CA ALA A 498 15.25 -28.97 -32.65
C ALA A 498 15.68 -27.70 -33.40
N ALA A 499 15.77 -27.80 -34.73
CA ALA A 499 16.10 -26.67 -35.58
C ALA A 499 15.17 -25.48 -35.29
N GLU A 500 15.73 -24.29 -35.12
CA GLU A 500 14.94 -23.06 -35.11
C GLU A 500 14.09 -23.04 -36.38
N PRO A 501 12.76 -22.86 -36.28
CA PRO A 501 11.98 -22.58 -37.48
C PRO A 501 12.58 -21.32 -38.09
N ALA A 502 13.05 -21.46 -39.33
CA ALA A 502 13.69 -20.39 -40.07
C ALA A 502 12.88 -19.10 -39.90
N LYS A 503 13.53 -18.04 -39.40
CA LYS A 503 12.96 -16.69 -39.42
C LYS A 503 12.41 -16.46 -40.81
N ALA A 504 11.08 -16.46 -40.93
CA ALA A 504 10.43 -16.08 -42.17
C ALA A 504 10.86 -14.63 -42.40
N ASN A 505 11.72 -14.42 -43.40
CA ASN A 505 12.00 -13.10 -43.95
C ASN A 505 10.64 -12.49 -44.30
N ARG A 506 10.17 -11.57 -43.46
CA ARG A 506 9.14 -10.61 -43.85
C ARG A 506 9.86 -9.51 -44.64
N ASP A 507 10.09 -9.82 -45.91
CA ASP A 507 10.16 -8.84 -46.98
C ASP A 507 9.10 -9.25 -48.00
N ALA A 508 7.93 -8.62 -47.90
CA ALA A 508 6.94 -8.40 -48.97
C ALA A 508 5.93 -7.35 -48.49
#